data_AF-U6C5X1-F1
#
_entry.id   AF-U6C5X1-F1
#
_cell.length_a   1.000
_cell.length_b   1.000
_cell.length_c   1.000
_cell.angle_alpha   90.00
_cell.angle_beta   90.00
_cell.angle_gamma   90.00
#
_symmetry.space_group_name_H-M   'P 1'
#
loop_
_entity.id
_entity.type
_entity.pdbx_description
1 polymer ?
#
loop_
_entity_poly.entity_id
_entity_poly.type
_entity_poly.pdbx_seq_one_letter_code
_entity_poly.pdbx_strand_id
1 'polypeptide(L)' 'MTLTKQTCAKQACDCCRIRRVKCDGKRPCSSCLQNSLDCTYLQPSRKRGPKSIRLRSLKRIAEVQRESGPNT' A
#
# COMPACT_ATOMS: atom_id res chain seq x y z
N MET A 1 -3.25 6.71 -30.53
CA MET A 1 -3.83 6.38 -29.21
C MET A 1 -2.77 5.61 -28.42
N THR A 2 -1.88 6.30 -27.71
CA THR A 2 -0.66 5.72 -27.13
C THR A 2 -0.97 4.91 -25.86
N LEU A 3 -0.75 3.60 -25.91
CA LEU A 3 -0.85 2.68 -24.78
C LEU A 3 0.34 2.90 -23.85
N THR A 4 0.17 3.71 -22.80
CA THR A 4 1.21 3.95 -21.80
C THR A 4 1.30 2.74 -20.85
N LYS A 5 2.34 1.94 -21.09
CA LYS A 5 2.84 0.84 -20.27
C LYS A 5 2.82 1.24 -18.80
N GLN A 6 1.93 0.62 -18.02
CA GLN A 6 1.76 0.88 -16.60
C GLN A 6 2.92 0.23 -15.83
N THR A 7 4.05 0.91 -15.81
CA THR A 7 5.16 0.63 -14.90
C THR A 7 4.65 0.79 -13.46
N CYS A 8 5.04 -0.13 -12.55
CA CYS A 8 4.87 -0.06 -11.10
C CYS A 8 4.45 1.34 -10.63
N ALA A 9 3.18 1.48 -10.24
CA ALA A 9 2.55 2.78 -10.04
C ALA A 9 3.42 3.67 -9.14
N LYS A 10 3.99 4.73 -9.74
CA LYS A 10 4.72 5.76 -9.01
C LYS A 10 3.82 6.21 -7.85
N GLN A 11 4.39 6.29 -6.64
CA GLN A 11 3.65 6.71 -5.45
C GLN A 11 2.87 8.00 -5.77
N ALA A 12 1.58 8.03 -5.44
CA ALA A 12 0.81 9.26 -5.54
C ALA A 12 1.28 10.25 -4.48
N CYS A 13 1.25 11.55 -4.78
CA CYS A 13 1.50 12.59 -3.79
C CYS A 13 0.49 12.53 -2.65
N ASP A 14 0.81 13.19 -1.54
CA ASP A 14 0.03 13.16 -0.31
C ASP A 14 -1.40 13.68 -0.55
N CYS A 15 -1.55 14.80 -1.27
CA CYS A 15 -2.86 15.34 -1.64
C CYS A 15 -3.68 14.39 -2.52
N CYS A 16 -3.09 13.82 -3.57
CA CYS A 16 -3.79 12.90 -4.45
C CYS A 16 -4.20 11.61 -3.72
N ARG A 17 -3.34 11.13 -2.82
CA ARG A 17 -3.59 9.94 -2.00
C ARG A 17 -4.74 10.16 -1.02
N ILE A 18 -4.81 11.31 -0.36
CA ILE A 18 -5.89 11.67 0.58
C ILE A 18 -7.22 11.83 -0.18
N ARG A 19 -7.19 12.53 -1.32
CA ARG A 19 -8.38 12.78 -2.17
C ARG A 19 -8.81 11.56 -3.00
N ARG A 20 -8.00 10.50 -3.03
CA ARG A 20 -8.23 9.28 -3.83
C ARG A 20 -8.40 9.57 -5.33
N VAL A 21 -7.63 10.51 -5.86
CA VAL A 21 -7.61 10.86 -7.29
C VAL A 21 -6.34 10.32 -7.97
N LYS A 22 -6.36 10.24 -9.30
CA LYS A 22 -5.20 9.82 -10.09
C LYS A 22 -4.08 10.85 -9.94
N CYS A 23 -2.88 10.36 -9.63
CA CYS A 23 -1.68 11.19 -9.57
C CYS A 23 -0.75 10.85 -10.74
N ASP A 24 -0.29 11.88 -11.46
CA ASP A 24 0.66 11.73 -12.57
C ASP A 24 2.12 11.59 -12.10
N GLY A 25 2.38 11.71 -10.79
CA GLY A 25 3.72 11.55 -10.20
C GLY A 25 4.73 12.65 -10.57
N LYS A 26 4.30 13.73 -11.23
CA LYS A 26 5.11 14.94 -11.50
C LYS A 26 5.19 15.80 -10.23
N ARG A 27 6.12 16.77 -10.20
CA ARG A 27 6.27 17.72 -9.08
C ARG A 27 6.31 19.17 -9.60
N PRO A 28 5.26 19.98 -9.35
CA PRO A 28 3.95 19.59 -8.79
C PRO A 28 3.16 18.65 -9.73
N CYS A 29 2.27 17.84 -9.16
CA CYS A 29 1.40 16.96 -9.93
C CYS A 29 0.33 17.77 -10.68
N SER A 30 -0.20 17.31 -11.83
CA SER A 30 -1.17 18.10 -12.62
C SER A 30 -2.44 18.45 -11.83
N SER A 31 -2.97 17.51 -11.04
CA SER A 31 -4.12 17.79 -10.15
C SER A 31 -3.76 18.82 -9.06
N CYS A 32 -2.56 18.74 -8.51
CA CYS A 32 -2.06 19.65 -7.49
C CYS A 32 -1.92 21.07 -8.05
N LEU A 33 -1.36 21.18 -9.26
CA LEU A 33 -1.17 22.45 -9.96
C LEU A 33 -2.51 23.12 -10.30
N GLN A 34 -3.48 22.37 -10.81
CA GLN A 34 -4.81 22.92 -11.16
C GLN A 34 -5.62 23.38 -9.95
N ASN A 35 -5.47 22.70 -8.81
CA ASN A 35 -6.17 23.05 -7.58
C ASN A 35 -5.36 23.97 -6.66
N SER A 36 -4.17 24.43 -7.08
CA SER A 36 -3.25 25.22 -6.25
C SER A 36 -2.99 24.59 -4.88
N LEU A 37 -2.79 23.27 -4.87
CA LEU A 37 -2.51 22.48 -3.65
C LEU A 37 -1.02 22.18 -3.50
N ASP A 38 -0.60 22.07 -2.25
CA ASP A 38 0.77 21.70 -1.90
C ASP A 38 1.10 20.26 -2.32
N CYS A 39 1.99 20.09 -3.29
CA CYS A 39 2.34 18.78 -3.83
C CYS A 39 3.52 18.16 -3.06
N THR A 40 3.21 17.48 -1.95
CA THR A 40 4.19 16.79 -1.10
C THR A 40 4.16 15.27 -1.24
N TYR A 41 5.29 14.66 -0.93
CA TYR A 41 5.51 13.20 -0.85
C TYR A 41 6.17 12.84 0.49
N LEU A 42 5.94 13.67 1.50
CA LEU A 42 6.60 13.58 2.80
C LEU A 42 5.89 12.60 3.72
N GLN A 43 4.60 12.34 3.49
CA GLN A 43 3.81 11.56 4.43
C GLN A 43 4.21 10.07 4.37
N PRO A 44 4.72 9.50 5.47
CA PRO A 44 5.03 8.09 5.51
C PRO A 44 3.74 7.28 5.35
N SER A 45 3.78 6.26 4.49
CA SER A 45 2.67 5.33 4.34
C SER A 45 2.43 4.62 5.67
N ARG A 46 1.35 5.00 6.38
CA ARG A 46 0.95 4.30 7.61
C ARG A 46 0.79 2.82 7.29
N LYS A 47 1.68 1.99 7.82
CA LYS A 47 1.53 0.53 7.75
C LYS A 47 0.26 0.23 8.52
N ARG A 48 -0.72 -0.41 7.85
CA ARG A 48 -1.86 -0.97 8.55
C ARG A 48 -1.29 -1.92 9.59
N GLY A 49 -1.76 -1.82 10.84
CA GLY A 49 -1.36 -2.73 11.91
C GLY A 49 -1.55 -4.19 11.46
N PRO A 50 -0.93 -5.15 12.16
CA PRO A 50 -1.07 -6.57 11.82
C PRO A 50 -2.56 -6.88 11.67
N LYS A 51 -2.96 -7.30 10.46
CA LYS A 51 -4.32 -7.80 10.25
C LYS A 51 -4.46 -9.04 11.14
N SER A 52 -5.60 -9.18 11.82
CA SER A 52 -5.87 -10.40 12.58
C SER A 52 -5.64 -11.62 11.67
N ILE A 53 -4.87 -12.59 12.18
CA ILE A 53 -4.63 -13.82 11.44
C ILE A 53 -5.96 -14.55 11.29
N ARG A 54 -6.28 -14.99 10.07
CA ARG A 54 -7.53 -15.71 9.81
C ARG A 54 -7.58 -16.99 10.66
N LEU A 55 -8.77 -17.34 11.17
CA LEU A 55 -8.99 -18.54 11.99
C LEU A 55 -8.41 -19.82 11.38
N ARG A 56 -8.57 -20.00 10.06
CA ARG A 56 -8.00 -21.16 9.33
C ARG A 56 -6.47 -21.25 9.45
N SER A 57 -5.79 -20.11 9.43
CA SER A 57 -4.34 -20.03 9.53
C SER A 57 -3.90 -20.31 10.97
N LEU A 58 -4.62 -19.79 11.96
CA LEU A 58 -4.38 -20.13 13.37
C LEU A 58 -4.54 -21.63 13.64
N LYS A 59 -5.59 -22.27 13.11
CA LYS A 59 -5.79 -23.73 13.22
C LYS A 59 -4.62 -24.52 12.65
N ARG A 60 -4.16 -24.16 11.44
CA ARG A 60 -3.01 -24.81 10.79
C ARG A 60 -1.71 -24.64 11.57
N ILE A 61 -1.47 -23.44 12.12
CA ILE A 61 -0.28 -23.19 12.97
C ILE A 61 -0.31 -24.09 14.21
N ALA A 62 -1.47 -24.20 14.87
CA ALA A 62 -1.63 -25.04 16.06
C ALA A 62 -1.45 -26.54 15.78
N GLU A 63 -1.86 -27.02 14.60
CA GLU A 63 -1.66 -28.41 14.15
C GLU A 63 -0.17 -28.72 13.96
N VAL A 64 0.53 -27.89 13.16
CA VAL A 64 1.96 -28.07 12.86
C VAL A 64 2.81 -28.04 14.14
N GLN A 65 2.49 -27.19 15.11
CA GLN A 65 3.22 -27.12 16.39
C GLN A 65 3.02 -28.37 17.27
N ARG A 66 1.90 -29.09 17.12
CA ARG A 66 1.67 -30.37 17.85
C ARG A 66 2.43 -31.52 17.22
N GLU A 67 2.55 -31.53 15.90
CA GLU A 67 3.28 -32.56 15.14
C GLU A 67 4.80 -32.44 15.31
N SER A 68 5.28 -31.27 15.76
CA SER A 68 6.70 -30.99 16.03
C SER A 68 7.11 -31.26 17.49
N GLY A 69 6.34 -32.06 18.24
CA GLY A 69 6.76 -32.55 19.56
C GLY A 69 8.11 -33.28 19.48
N PRO A 70 8.96 -33.17 20.51
CA PRO A 70 10.37 -33.59 20.43
C PRO A 70 10.47 -35.05 20.01
N ASN A 71 11.20 -35.30 18.93
CA ASN A 71 11.70 -36.64 18.65
C ASN A 71 12.81 -36.90 19.68
N THR A 72 12.42 -37.61 20.75
CA THR A 72 13.27 -38.14 21.84
C THR A 72 13.92 -37.11 22.75
#